data_AF-A0AAV9KWN4-F1
#
_entry.id   AF-A0AAV9KWN4-F1
#
_cell.length_a   1.000
_cell.length_b   1.000
_cell.length_c   1.000
_cell.angle_alpha   90.00
_cell.angle_beta   90.00
_cell.angle_gamma   90.00
#
_symmetry.space_group_name_H-M   'P 1'
#
loop_
_entity.id
_entity.type
_entity.pdbx_description
1 polymer ?
#
loop_
_entity_poly.entity_id
_entity_poly.type
_entity_poly.pdbx_seq_one_letter_code
_entity_poly.pdbx_strand_id
1 'polypeptide(L)'
;MSGSDCGRIFIWKKKGAKLVRLMVGDRHIVNQLAPHPYIPVLATCGIEKTIKLWTPSSKNVTPLPRDVQKIMEANKRGREDHSRATLTPDVIMHVLRMHRRQALAYVERRHTRGDIEIDEDDGGEAYVLGFSDGDTEGASECSIS
;
A
#
# COMPACT_ATOMS: atom_id res chain seq x y z
N MET A 1 -5.54 -6.38 -10.74
CA MET A 1 -6.00 -5.03 -11.18
C MET A 1 -4.92 -4.05 -10.76
N SER A 2 -4.79 -2.91 -11.44
CA SER A 2 -3.78 -1.91 -11.10
C SER A 2 -4.37 -0.50 -11.16
N GLY A 3 -4.00 0.34 -10.20
CA GLY A 3 -4.08 1.79 -10.32
C GLY A 3 -2.88 2.34 -11.07
N SER A 4 -2.98 3.57 -11.54
CA SER A 4 -1.91 4.25 -12.26
C SER A 4 -1.91 5.73 -11.93
N ASP A 5 -0.73 6.34 -12.01
CA ASP A 5 -0.49 7.77 -11.82
C ASP A 5 -1.08 8.66 -12.93
N CYS A 6 -1.68 8.04 -13.95
CA CYS A 6 -2.46 8.74 -14.98
C CYS A 6 -3.97 8.76 -14.70
N GLY A 7 -4.37 8.40 -13.48
CA GLY A 7 -5.75 8.46 -13.00
C GLY A 7 -6.62 7.28 -13.46
N ARG A 8 -6.01 6.29 -14.12
CA ARG A 8 -6.73 5.19 -14.74
C ARG A 8 -6.54 3.87 -14.01
N ILE A 9 -7.58 3.05 -14.06
CA ILE A 9 -7.62 1.69 -13.54
C ILE A 9 -7.45 0.74 -14.72
N PHE A 10 -6.47 -0.16 -14.61
CA PHE A 10 -6.18 -1.19 -15.59
C PHE A 10 -6.63 -2.56 -15.06
N ILE A 11 -7.50 -3.24 -15.81
CA ILE A 11 -7.95 -4.60 -15.52
C ILE A 11 -7.29 -5.56 -16.51
N TRP A 12 -6.56 -6.53 -15.98
CA TRP A 12 -5.75 -7.46 -16.76
C TRP A 12 -6.27 -8.88 -16.66
N LYS A 13 -6.22 -9.63 -17.76
CA LYS A 13 -6.35 -11.08 -17.75
C LYS A 13 -5.02 -11.67 -17.30
N LYS A 14 -5.03 -12.37 -16.15
CA LYS A 14 -3.83 -13.03 -15.60
C LYS A 14 -3.16 -13.94 -16.64
N LYS A 15 -3.94 -14.81 -17.29
CA LYS A 15 -3.46 -15.67 -18.37
C LYS A 15 -3.18 -14.81 -19.62
N GLY A 16 -1.90 -14.67 -19.97
CA GLY A 16 -1.44 -13.96 -21.15
C GLY A 16 -1.27 -12.46 -20.99
N ALA A 17 -1.38 -11.92 -19.77
CA ALA A 17 -1.13 -10.51 -19.44
C ALA A 17 -1.84 -9.50 -20.36
N LYS A 18 -3.03 -9.85 -20.86
CA LYS A 18 -3.77 -8.99 -21.79
C LYS A 18 -4.61 -7.97 -21.02
N LEU A 19 -4.60 -6.72 -21.47
CA LEU A 19 -5.49 -5.70 -20.95
C LEU A 19 -6.92 -6.02 -21.39
N VAL A 20 -7.85 -6.07 -20.42
CA VAL A 20 -9.27 -6.39 -20.65
C VAL A 20 -10.13 -5.15 -20.56
N ARG A 21 -9.81 -4.25 -19.62
CA ARG A 21 -10.57 -3.01 -19.44
C ARG A 21 -9.67 -1.88 -18.96
N LEU A 22 -10.00 -0.68 -19.42
CA LEU A 22 -9.41 0.57 -18.97
C LEU A 22 -10.54 1.48 -18.50
N MET A 23 -10.43 1.99 -17.27
CA MET A 23 -11.45 2.86 -16.66
C MET A 23 -10.79 4.11 -16.10
N VAL A 24 -11.50 5.24 -16.08
CA VAL A 24 -11.03 6.47 -15.46
C VAL A 24 -11.42 6.45 -13.99
N GLY A 25 -10.45 6.20 -13.12
CA GLY A 25 -10.65 6.10 -11.68
C GLY A 25 -10.72 7.48 -11.02
N ASP A 26 -9.63 8.22 -11.12
CA ASP A 26 -9.47 9.54 -10.51
C ASP A 26 -8.87 10.51 -11.55
N ARG A 27 -8.83 11.82 -11.27
CA ARG A 27 -8.25 12.82 -12.17
C ARG A 27 -6.73 12.70 -12.25
N HIS A 28 -6.09 12.38 -11.13
CA HIS A 28 -4.63 12.37 -10.99
C HIS A 28 -4.08 10.96 -10.82
N ILE A 29 -4.17 10.40 -9.61
CA ILE A 29 -3.55 9.12 -9.28
C ILE A 29 -4.61 8.25 -8.61
N VAL A 30 -4.63 6.96 -8.95
CA VAL A 30 -5.42 5.96 -8.22
C VAL A 30 -4.49 5.20 -7.30
N ASN A 31 -4.54 5.52 -6.01
CA ASN A 31 -3.67 4.92 -4.99
C ASN A 31 -4.19 3.57 -4.51
N GLN A 32 -5.50 3.46 -4.29
CA GLN A 32 -6.10 2.30 -3.66
C GLN A 32 -7.18 1.66 -4.55
N LEU A 33 -7.16 0.33 -4.59
CA LEU A 33 -8.21 -0.48 -5.20
C LEU A 33 -8.62 -1.56 -4.20
N ALA A 34 -9.85 -1.49 -3.70
CA ALA A 34 -10.39 -2.41 -2.73
C ALA A 34 -11.60 -3.15 -3.32
N PRO A 35 -11.44 -4.40 -3.80
CA PRO A 35 -12.56 -5.23 -4.21
C PRO A 35 -13.33 -5.72 -2.98
N HIS A 36 -14.65 -5.84 -3.11
CA HIS A 36 -15.46 -6.49 -2.08
C HIS A 36 -15.22 -8.01 -2.10
N PRO A 37 -15.15 -8.69 -0.93
CA PRO A 37 -14.83 -10.12 -0.85
C PRO A 37 -15.86 -11.05 -1.53
N TYR A 38 -17.15 -10.70 -1.47
CA TYR A 38 -18.24 -11.59 -1.91
C TYR A 38 -19.04 -11.14 -3.14
N ILE A 39 -19.06 -9.85 -3.47
CA ILE A 39 -19.87 -9.30 -4.55
C ILE A 39 -18.97 -8.55 -5.53
N PRO A 40 -19.33 -8.46 -6.82
CA PRO A 40 -18.49 -7.86 -7.84
C PRO A 40 -18.53 -6.32 -7.77
N VAL A 41 -18.18 -5.76 -6.61
CA VAL A 41 -18.06 -4.33 -6.36
C VAL A 41 -16.60 -3.99 -6.13
N LEU A 42 -16.15 -2.88 -6.70
CA LEU A 42 -14.80 -2.36 -6.51
C LEU A 42 -14.90 -0.93 -5.98
N ALA A 43 -14.20 -0.63 -4.90
CA ALA A 43 -13.98 0.72 -4.43
C ALA A 43 -12.59 1.21 -4.86
N THR A 44 -12.51 2.45 -5.31
CA THR A 44 -11.24 3.10 -5.65
C THR A 44 -11.15 4.49 -5.07
N CYS A 45 -9.97 4.86 -4.58
CA CYS A 45 -9.67 6.23 -4.17
C CYS A 45 -8.25 6.63 -4.60
N GLY A 46 -8.04 7.94 -4.64
CA GLY A 46 -6.80 8.55 -5.07
C GLY A 46 -6.42 9.74 -4.20
N ILE A 47 -5.99 10.81 -4.85
CA ILE A 47 -5.62 12.08 -4.17
C ILE A 47 -6.88 12.94 -3.94
N GLU A 48 -7.89 12.79 -4.80
CA GLU A 48 -9.10 13.57 -4.66
C GLU A 48 -9.90 13.13 -3.42
N LYS A 49 -10.72 14.06 -2.89
CA LYS A 49 -11.61 13.81 -1.75
C LYS A 49 -12.86 13.00 -2.17
N THR A 50 -12.71 12.08 -3.10
CA THR A 50 -13.81 11.27 -3.63
C THR A 50 -13.46 9.79 -3.59
N ILE A 51 -14.46 8.98 -3.28
CA ILE A 51 -14.38 7.53 -3.36
C ILE A 51 -15.36 7.10 -4.46
N LYS A 52 -14.90 6.25 -5.38
CA LYS A 52 -15.73 5.75 -6.46
C LYS A 52 -16.02 4.27 -6.26
N LEU A 53 -17.30 3.94 -6.37
CA LEU A 53 -17.79 2.57 -6.36
C LEU A 53 -18.09 2.14 -7.79
N TRP A 54 -17.61 0.96 -8.15
CA TRP A 54 -17.75 0.37 -9.47
C TRP A 54 -18.55 -0.91 -9.37
N THR A 55 -19.58 -1.03 -10.20
CA THR A 55 -20.39 -2.24 -10.32
C THR A 55 -20.53 -2.63 -11.81
N PRO A 56 -20.60 -3.94 -12.12
CA PRO A 56 -20.81 -4.39 -13.49
C PRO A 56 -22.26 -4.09 -13.91
N SER A 57 -22.44 -3.13 -14.81
CA SER A 57 -23.77 -2.76 -15.32
C SER A 57 -24.18 -3.55 -16.58
N SER A 58 -23.23 -4.01 -17.39
CA SER A 58 -23.50 -4.72 -18.65
C SER A 58 -22.90 -6.12 -18.66
N LYS A 59 -23.63 -7.08 -19.24
CA LYS A 59 -23.16 -8.44 -19.49
C LYS A 59 -22.11 -8.50 -20.61
N ASN A 60 -22.07 -7.48 -21.47
CA ASN A 60 -21.15 -7.42 -22.60
C ASN A 60 -19.82 -6.76 -22.23
N VAL A 61 -18.74 -7.27 -22.82
CA VAL A 61 -17.41 -6.65 -22.68
C VAL A 61 -17.35 -5.42 -23.56
N THR A 62 -17.24 -4.24 -22.94
CA THR A 62 -16.96 -3.01 -23.67
C THR A 62 -15.56 -3.08 -24.29
N PRO A 63 -15.40 -2.75 -25.58
CA PRO A 63 -14.08 -2.72 -26.21
C PRO A 63 -13.17 -1.68 -25.54
N LEU A 64 -11.86 -1.91 -25.64
CA LEU A 64 -10.87 -0.97 -25.13
C LEU A 64 -10.96 0.38 -25.87
N PRO A 65 -10.68 1.50 -25.19
CA PRO A 65 -10.57 2.80 -25.86
C PRO A 65 -9.50 2.76 -26.96
N ARG A 66 -9.74 3.47 -28.07
CA ARG A 66 -8.82 3.50 -29.23
C ARG A 66 -7.42 4.01 -28.85
N ASP A 67 -7.33 4.93 -27.89
CA ASP A 67 -6.07 5.53 -27.45
C ASP A 67 -5.31 4.70 -26.40
N VAL A 68 -5.72 3.45 -26.15
CA VAL A 68 -5.10 2.60 -25.11
C VAL A 68 -3.59 2.41 -25.32
N GLN A 69 -3.15 2.25 -26.58
CA GLN A 69 -1.73 2.09 -26.91
C GLN A 69 -0.94 3.35 -26.56
N LYS A 70 -1.45 4.52 -26.95
CA LYS A 70 -0.83 5.82 -26.64
C LYS A 70 -0.72 6.04 -25.13
N ILE A 71 -1.76 5.67 -24.37
CA ILE A 71 -1.75 5.78 -22.90
C ILE A 71 -0.67 4.87 -22.30
N MET A 72 -0.56 3.63 -22.77
CA MET A 72 0.45 2.69 -22.28
C MET A 72 1.88 3.14 -22.63
N GLU A 73 2.08 3.68 -23.82
CA GLU A 73 3.37 4.25 -24.25
C GLU A 73 3.74 5.50 -23.44
N ALA A 74 2.78 6.39 -23.19
CA ALA A 74 3.00 7.56 -22.32
C ALA A 74 3.36 7.14 -20.89
N ASN A 75 2.66 6.14 -20.33
CA ASN A 75 2.97 5.60 -19.02
C ASN A 75 4.35 4.89 -18.99
N LYS A 76 4.76 4.24 -20.08
CA LYS A 76 6.09 3.64 -20.19
C LYS A 76 7.18 4.72 -20.20
N ARG A 77 7.01 5.74 -21.04
CA ARG A 77 7.94 6.87 -21.14
C ARG A 77 8.06 7.65 -19.83
N GLY A 78 6.93 7.94 -19.19
CA GLY A 78 6.91 8.60 -17.88
C GLY A 78 7.72 7.83 -16.83
N ARG A 79 7.62 6.50 -16.79
CA ARG A 79 8.44 5.67 -15.89
C ARG A 79 9.93 5.74 -16.22
N GLU A 80 10.28 5.71 -17.50
CA GLU A 80 11.67 5.78 -17.95
C GLU A 80 12.30 7.14 -17.60
N ASP A 81 11.57 8.24 -17.82
CA ASP A 81 12.02 9.60 -17.48
C ASP A 81 12.20 9.82 -15.98
N HIS A 82 11.36 9.23 -15.13
CA HIS A 82 11.51 9.27 -13.68
C HIS A 82 12.56 8.27 -13.15
N SER A 83 12.96 7.28 -13.95
CA SER A 83 13.92 6.24 -13.55
C SER A 83 15.39 6.61 -13.76
N ARG A 84 15.72 7.88 -14.03
CA ARG A 84 17.07 8.36 -14.38
C ARG A 84 18.16 8.06 -13.34
N ALA A 85 17.80 7.61 -12.14
CA ALA A 85 18.72 6.98 -11.20
C ALA A 85 18.59 5.45 -11.27
N THR A 86 19.08 4.83 -12.35
CA THR A 86 19.37 3.39 -12.35
C THR A 86 20.54 3.13 -11.41
N LEU A 87 20.24 2.87 -10.14
CA LEU A 87 21.23 2.35 -9.20
C LEU A 87 21.66 0.97 -9.71
N THR A 88 22.96 0.75 -9.86
CA THR A 88 23.46 -0.58 -10.21
C THR A 88 23.07 -1.57 -9.11
N PRO A 89 22.85 -2.86 -9.45
CA PRO A 89 22.58 -3.89 -8.45
C PRO A 89 23.59 -3.89 -7.30
N ASP A 90 24.85 -3.56 -7.59
CA ASP A 90 25.92 -3.43 -6.59
C ASP A 90 25.67 -2.31 -5.58
N VAL A 91 25.23 -1.13 -6.05
CA VAL A 91 24.92 0.00 -5.17
C VAL A 91 23.69 -0.31 -4.31
N ILE A 92 22.64 -0.90 -4.89
CA ILE A 92 21.45 -1.33 -4.15
C ILE A 92 21.84 -2.33 -3.06
N MET A 93 22.63 -3.34 -3.41
CA MET A 93 23.08 -4.36 -2.47
C MET A 93 24.03 -3.78 -1.40
N HIS A 94 24.87 -2.82 -1.76
CA HIS A 94 25.75 -2.14 -0.82
C HIS A 94 24.94 -1.37 0.23
N VAL A 95 23.94 -0.59 -0.21
CA VAL A 95 23.03 0.16 0.68
C VAL A 95 22.22 -0.79 1.56
N LEU A 96 21.66 -1.86 1.01
CA LEU A 96 20.93 -2.87 1.80
C LEU A 96 21.83 -3.56 2.84
N ARG A 97 23.08 -3.87 2.49
CA ARG A 97 24.06 -4.44 3.44
C ARG A 97 24.44 -3.45 4.54
N MET A 98 24.63 -2.17 4.20
CA MET A 98 24.87 -1.10 5.16
C MET A 98 23.71 -0.97 6.16
N HIS A 99 22.45 -0.89 5.67
CA HIS A 99 21.28 -0.80 6.54
C HIS A 99 21.11 -2.03 7.45
N ARG A 100 21.38 -3.26 6.95
CA ARG A 100 21.36 -4.47 7.80
C ARG A 100 22.39 -4.40 8.92
N ARG A 101 23.61 -3.95 8.64
CA ARG A 101 24.66 -3.78 9.68
C ARG A 101 24.26 -2.75 10.73
N GLN A 102 23.70 -1.61 10.30
CA GLN A 102 23.23 -0.56 11.21
C GLN A 102 22.06 -1.03 12.08
N ALA A 103 21.10 -1.78 11.51
CA ALA A 103 19.96 -2.33 12.24
C ALA A 103 20.41 -3.35 13.31
N LEU A 104 21.35 -4.23 12.97
CA LEU A 104 21.92 -5.20 13.93
C LEU A 104 22.65 -4.49 15.07
N ALA A 105 23.51 -3.51 14.75
CA ALA A 105 24.22 -2.72 15.77
C ALA A 105 23.29 -1.83 16.62
N TYR A 106 22.10 -1.49 16.13
CA TYR A 106 21.06 -0.80 16.90
C TYR A 106 20.36 -1.75 17.87
N VAL A 107 20.03 -2.98 17.43
CA VAL A 107 19.42 -4.02 18.27
C VAL A 107 20.39 -4.50 19.35
N GLU A 108 21.65 -4.75 19.01
CA GLU A 108 22.69 -5.18 19.93
C GLU A 108 22.91 -4.17 21.07
N ARG A 109 22.97 -2.86 20.75
CA ARG A 109 23.07 -1.80 21.78
C ARG A 109 21.87 -1.73 22.71
N ARG A 110 20.70 -2.21 22.28
CA ARG A 110 19.50 -2.32 23.13
C ARG A 110 19.61 -3.50 24.09
N HIS A 111 20.25 -4.60 23.65
CA HIS A 111 20.55 -5.74 24.51
C HIS A 111 21.66 -5.43 25.52
N THR A 112 22.77 -4.80 25.12
CA THR A 112 23.87 -4.48 26.06
C THR A 112 23.49 -3.48 27.15
N ARG A 113 22.46 -2.63 26.92
CA ARG A 113 21.94 -1.69 27.92
C ARG A 113 21.01 -2.35 28.95
N GLY A 114 20.53 -3.57 28.67
CA GLY A 114 19.64 -4.32 29.56
C GLY A 114 20.35 -5.23 30.56
N ASP A 115 21.65 -5.47 30.40
CA ASP A 115 22.39 -6.51 31.13
C ASP A 115 23.42 -5.94 32.13
N ILE A 116 23.26 -4.70 32.60
CA ILE A 116 24.08 -4.13 33.69
C ILE A 116 23.21 -4.05 34.97
N GLU A 117 23.57 -4.92 35.91
CA GLU A 117 23.23 -4.95 37.36
C GLU A 117 21.88 -5.60 37.76
N ILE A 118 21.94 -6.94 37.91
CA ILE A 118 21.29 -7.63 39.02
C ILE A 118 22.38 -7.80 40.09
N ASP A 119 22.27 -7.08 41.20
CA ASP A 119 22.71 -7.59 42.52
C ASP A 119 21.89 -6.92 43.63
N GLU A 120 21.71 -7.67 44.71
CA GLU A 120 20.60 -7.67 45.68
C GLU A 120 20.51 -6.43 46.61
N ASP A 121 19.27 -5.99 46.94
CA ASP A 121 18.72 -5.95 48.32
C ASP A 121 17.63 -4.86 48.56
N ASP A 122 16.61 -5.30 49.30
CA ASP A 122 15.59 -4.63 50.12
C ASP A 122 14.61 -3.57 49.58
N GLY A 123 13.32 -3.97 49.58
CA GLY A 123 12.23 -3.18 50.16
C GLY A 123 11.61 -2.02 49.37
N GLY A 124 10.49 -2.29 48.67
CA GLY A 124 9.43 -1.29 48.50
C GLY A 124 8.70 -1.26 47.16
N GLU A 125 7.38 -1.48 47.24
CA GLU A 125 6.35 -1.02 46.30
C GLU A 125 6.29 -1.68 44.91
N ALA A 126 5.49 -2.76 44.84
CA ALA A 126 4.95 -3.26 43.59
C ALA A 126 3.98 -2.23 42.97
N TYR A 127 4.40 -1.52 41.93
CA TYR A 127 3.47 -0.88 41.00
C TYR A 127 3.36 -1.71 39.72
N VAL A 128 2.19 -2.32 39.63
CA VAL A 128 1.63 -3.11 38.53
C VAL A 128 1.67 -2.33 37.21
N LEU A 129 1.99 -3.07 36.14
CA LEU A 129 1.94 -2.65 34.74
C LEU A 129 0.62 -1.95 34.39
N GLY A 130 0.69 -0.74 33.84
CA GLY A 130 -0.48 -0.02 33.33
C GLY A 130 -0.09 1.06 32.33
N PHE A 131 0.10 0.69 31.06
CA PHE A 131 -0.19 1.63 29.98
C PHE A 131 -1.66 1.41 29.62
N SER A 132 -2.49 2.38 30.01
CA SER A 132 -3.91 2.43 29.71
C SER A 132 -4.17 2.27 28.22
N ASP A 133 -4.93 1.23 27.88
CA ASP A 133 -5.86 1.28 26.75
C ASP A 133 -6.90 2.35 27.04
N GLY A 134 -6.97 3.35 26.16
CA GLY A 134 -8.01 4.36 26.17
C GLY A 134 -9.06 4.04 25.11
N ASP A 135 -9.91 3.04 25.39
CA ASP A 135 -11.20 2.90 24.72
C ASP A 135 -12.29 3.50 25.63
N THR A 136 -13.03 4.47 25.12
CA THR A 136 -14.42 4.69 25.57
C THR A 136 -15.33 4.78 24.36
N GLU A 137 -16.31 3.90 24.41
CA GLU A 137 -17.27 3.50 23.40
C GLU A 137 -18.25 4.62 22.99
N GLY A 138 -18.71 4.50 21.76
CA GLY A 138 -19.92 5.14 21.25
C GLY A 138 -20.50 4.26 20.15
N ALA A 139 -21.08 3.12 20.54
CA ALA A 139 -21.80 2.24 19.65
C ALA A 139 -22.99 2.98 19.02
N SER A 140 -23.00 3.08 17.69
CA SER A 140 -24.24 3.25 16.94
C SER A 140 -24.24 2.26 15.79
N GLU A 141 -25.05 1.23 15.95
CA GLU A 141 -25.40 0.24 14.93
C GLU A 141 -25.83 0.94 13.64
N CYS A 142 -25.26 0.51 12.51
CA CYS A 142 -25.73 0.91 11.19
C CYS A 142 -26.47 -0.28 10.56
N SER A 143 -27.75 -0.39 10.89
CA SER A 143 -28.70 -1.27 10.23
C SER A 143 -29.00 -0.74 8.82
N ILE A 144 -28.68 -1.53 7.80
CA ILE A 144 -29.00 -1.25 6.40
C ILE A 144 -30.46 -1.64 6.16
N SER A 145 -31.30 -0.65 5.84
CA SER A 145 -32.57 -0.84 5.12
C SER A 145 -32.34 -0.74 3.61
#